data_AF-A0A9D9RYX8-F1
#
_entry.id   AF-A0A9D9RYX8-F1
#
_cell.length_a   1.000
_cell.length_b   1.000
_cell.length_c   1.000
_cell.angle_alpha   90.00
_cell.angle_beta   90.00
_cell.angle_gamma   90.00
#
_symmetry.space_group_name_H-M   'P 1'
#
loop_
_entity.id
_entity.type
_entity.pdbx_description
1 polymer ?
#
loop_
_entity_poly.entity_id
_entity_poly.type
_entity_poly.pdbx_seq_one_letter_code
_entity_poly.pdbx_strand_id
1 'polypeptide(L)'
;MVDSKAPGDKLLVDWFRVIVDLDREGYGATVVALSIEVPKTTLLGWKQGSRPKYEEACMLIDLWARVLKKGRDQVPMISPFDFRR
;
A
#
# COMPACT_ATOMS: atom_id res chain seq x y z
N MET A 1 27.60 -8.24 -16.02
CA MET A 1 27.92 -7.80 -14.64
C MET A 1 27.90 -6.28 -14.61
N VAL A 2 26.77 -5.70 -14.25
CA VAL A 2 26.71 -4.34 -13.69
C VAL A 2 25.70 -4.39 -12.56
N ASP A 3 26.12 -4.98 -11.45
CA ASP A 3 25.47 -4.74 -10.16
C ASP A 3 25.74 -3.27 -9.81
N SER A 4 24.71 -2.45 -9.94
CA SER A 4 24.70 -1.08 -9.41
C SER A 4 23.39 -0.87 -8.66
N LYS A 5 23.20 -1.68 -7.60
CA LYS A 5 22.25 -1.35 -6.55
C LYS A 5 22.93 -0.29 -5.69
N ALA A 6 22.50 0.97 -5.85
CA ALA A 6 22.88 2.05 -4.95
C ALA A 6 22.64 1.61 -3.49
N PRO A 7 23.53 1.97 -2.54
CA PRO A 7 23.42 1.52 -1.18
C PRO A 7 22.14 2.07 -0.55
N GLY A 8 21.18 1.18 -0.27
CA GLY A 8 20.14 1.41 0.74
C GLY A 8 19.04 2.42 0.40
N ASP A 9 18.55 2.48 -0.84
CA ASP A 9 17.25 3.11 -1.10
C ASP A 9 16.19 2.37 -0.28
N LYS A 10 15.80 2.96 0.86
CA LYS A 10 14.76 2.41 1.73
C LYS A 10 13.43 2.54 0.98
N LEU A 11 13.10 1.50 0.22
CA LEU A 11 11.80 1.36 -0.43
C LEU A 11 10.70 1.47 0.63
N LEU A 12 9.72 2.31 0.34
CA LEU A 12 8.54 2.48 1.18
C LEU A 12 7.35 1.84 0.48
N VAL A 13 6.37 1.35 1.24
CA VAL A 13 5.13 0.86 0.64
C VAL A 13 4.38 2.03 0.01
N ASP A 14 3.91 1.83 -1.23
CA ASP A 14 3.03 2.76 -1.93
C ASP A 14 1.56 2.48 -1.53
N TRP A 15 1.13 3.15 -0.46
CA TRP A 15 -0.23 3.01 0.07
C TRP A 15 -1.31 3.47 -0.91
N PHE A 16 -1.02 4.46 -1.76
CA PHE A 16 -1.96 4.89 -2.79
C PHE A 16 -2.20 3.74 -3.76
N ARG A 17 -1.11 3.12 -4.25
CA ARG A 17 -1.21 2.01 -5.19
C ARG A 17 -1.90 0.79 -4.59
N VAL A 18 -1.59 0.45 -3.35
CA VAL A 18 -2.27 -0.64 -2.61
C VAL A 18 -3.79 -0.41 -2.58
N ILE A 19 -4.24 0.80 -2.24
CA ILE A 19 -5.67 1.11 -2.17
C ILE A 19 -6.32 1.15 -3.56
N VAL A 20 -5.61 1.63 -4.59
CA VAL A 20 -6.11 1.64 -5.98
C VAL A 20 -6.22 0.23 -6.55
N ASP A 21 -5.28 -0.65 -6.26
CA ASP A 21 -5.34 -2.05 -6.70
C ASP A 21 -6.54 -2.76 -6.07
N LEU A 22 -6.83 -2.51 -4.78
CA LEU A 22 -8.05 -3.00 -4.12
C LEU A 22 -9.32 -2.45 -4.79
N ASP A 23 -9.37 -1.15 -5.06
CA ASP A 23 -10.51 -0.48 -5.72
C ASP A 23 -10.81 -1.10 -7.09
N ARG A 24 -9.77 -1.47 -7.86
CA ARG A 24 -9.88 -2.14 -9.17
C ARG A 24 -10.45 -3.55 -9.08
N GLU A 25 -10.24 -4.24 -7.96
CA GLU A 25 -10.83 -5.55 -7.67
C GLU A 25 -12.24 -5.44 -7.04
N GLY A 26 -12.84 -4.23 -7.06
CA GLY A 26 -14.17 -3.97 -6.51
C GLY A 26 -14.19 -3.69 -5.00
N TYR A 27 -13.02 -3.65 -4.35
CA TYR A 27 -12.89 -3.26 -2.94
C TYR A 27 -12.75 -1.74 -2.84
N GLY A 28 -13.87 -1.04 -3.01
CA GLY A 28 -13.93 0.41 -2.84
C GLY A 28 -13.58 0.86 -1.41
N ALA A 29 -13.28 2.15 -1.25
CA ALA A 29 -12.78 2.71 0.02
C ALA A 29 -13.63 2.37 1.26
N THR A 30 -14.96 2.32 1.13
CA THR A 30 -15.83 1.92 2.25
C THR A 30 -15.62 0.46 2.64
N VAL A 31 -15.54 -0.45 1.66
CA VAL A 31 -15.38 -1.89 1.87
C VAL A 31 -14.03 -2.19 2.49
N VAL A 32 -12.97 -1.56 1.98
CA VAL A 32 -11.61 -1.71 2.53
C VAL A 32 -11.56 -1.24 3.97
N ALA A 33 -12.09 -0.05 4.26
CA ALA A 33 -12.06 0.53 5.61
C ALA A 33 -12.77 -0.38 6.64
N LEU A 34 -13.95 -0.91 6.28
CA LEU A 34 -14.66 -1.87 7.12
C LEU A 34 -13.90 -3.19 7.30
N SER A 35 -13.22 -3.68 6.26
CA SER A 35 -12.49 -4.96 6.28
C SER A 35 -11.26 -4.95 7.19
N ILE A 36 -10.72 -3.78 7.51
CA ILE A 36 -9.56 -3.59 8.40
C ILE A 36 -9.90 -2.74 9.62
N GLU A 37 -11.19 -2.55 9.89
CA GLU A 37 -11.72 -1.88 11.08
C GLU A 37 -11.21 -0.45 11.31
N VAL A 38 -11.05 0.33 10.24
CA VAL A 38 -10.64 1.75 10.33
C VAL A 38 -11.73 2.69 9.80
N PRO A 39 -11.74 3.96 10.25
CA PRO A 39 -12.61 4.97 9.65
C PRO A 39 -12.28 5.18 8.17
N LYS A 40 -13.31 5.35 7.34
CA LYS A 40 -13.15 5.65 5.90
C LYS A 40 -12.29 6.88 5.65
N THR A 41 -12.42 7.92 6.48
CA THR A 41 -11.61 9.14 6.39
C THR A 41 -10.12 8.86 6.60
N THR A 42 -9.77 7.93 7.50
CA THR A 42 -8.39 7.48 7.71
C THR A 42 -7.83 6.81 6.45
N LEU A 43 -8.59 5.89 5.84
CA LEU A 43 -8.19 5.23 4.60
C LEU A 43 -8.01 6.24 3.45
N LEU A 44 -8.92 7.22 3.32
CA LEU A 44 -8.80 8.30 2.33
C LEU A 44 -7.55 9.16 2.58
N GLY A 45 -7.20 9.42 3.85
CA GLY A 45 -5.96 10.09 4.21
C GLY A 45 -4.73 9.32 3.75
N TRP A 46 -4.71 7.99 3.88
CA TRP A 46 -3.61 7.18 3.36
C TRP A 46 -3.53 7.18 1.84
N LYS A 47 -4.69 7.14 1.16
CA LYS A 47 -4.77 7.32 -0.30
C LYS A 47 -4.19 8.67 -0.74
N GLN A 48 -4.27 9.71 0.10
CA GLN A 48 -3.72 11.05 -0.17
C GLN A 48 -2.24 11.21 0.24
N GLY A 49 -1.62 10.19 0.83
CA GLY A 49 -0.19 10.17 1.14
C GLY A 49 0.17 10.13 2.62
N SER A 50 -0.81 10.15 3.53
CA SER A 50 -0.57 9.84 4.94
C SER A 50 -0.17 8.37 5.09
N ARG A 51 0.46 8.02 6.22
CA ARG A 51 0.92 6.65 6.48
C ARG A 51 0.05 5.96 7.54
N PRO A 52 -0.35 4.70 7.32
CA PRO A 52 -0.96 3.88 8.37
C PRO A 52 0.02 3.60 9.51
N LYS A 53 -0.50 3.34 10.71
CA LYS A 53 0.30 2.77 11.81
C LYS A 53 0.68 1.33 11.49
N TYR A 54 1.62 0.77 12.24
CA TYR A 54 2.16 -0.56 11.97
C TYR A 54 1.09 -1.67 11.87
N GLU A 55 0.15 -1.70 12.82
CA GLU A 55 -0.92 -2.71 12.85
C GLU A 55 -1.87 -2.55 11.66
N GLU A 56 -2.34 -1.33 11.40
CA GLU A 56 -3.20 -0.98 10.27
C GLU A 56 -2.53 -1.27 8.91
N ALA A 57 -1.23 -1.00 8.82
CA ALA A 57 -0.39 -1.29 7.66
C ALA A 57 -0.34 -2.80 7.39
N CYS A 58 -0.15 -3.61 8.43
CA CYS A 58 -0.17 -5.06 8.32
C CYS A 58 -1.53 -5.56 7.82
N MET A 59 -2.63 -5.11 8.42
CA MET A 59 -3.98 -5.51 8.02
C MET A 59 -4.30 -5.14 6.57
N LEU A 60 -3.92 -3.93 6.13
CA LEU A 60 -4.13 -3.48 4.76
C LEU A 60 -3.31 -4.30 3.75
N ILE A 61 -2.06 -4.64 4.09
CA ILE A 61 -1.22 -5.51 3.25
C ILE A 61 -1.80 -6.92 3.16
N ASP A 62 -2.28 -7.48 4.28
CA ASP A 62 -2.89 -8.81 4.30
C ASP A 62 -4.17 -8.87 3.46
N LEU A 63 -5.02 -7.83 3.54
CA LEU A 63 -6.19 -7.71 2.69
C LEU A 63 -5.79 -7.64 1.21
N TRP A 64 -4.83 -6.79 0.84
CA TRP A 64 -4.34 -6.67 -0.54
C TRP A 64 -3.79 -8.00 -1.07
N ALA A 65 -2.93 -8.67 -0.30
CA ALA A 65 -2.34 -9.95 -0.64
C ALA A 65 -3.42 -11.01 -0.89
N ARG A 66 -4.42 -11.08 -0.01
CA ARG A 66 -5.56 -11.99 -0.13
C ARG A 66 -6.41 -11.70 -1.36
N VAL A 67 -6.80 -10.45 -1.60
CA VAL A 67 -7.69 -10.05 -2.70
C VAL A 67 -7.01 -10.29 -4.06
N LEU A 68 -5.74 -9.88 -4.19
CA LEU A 68 -5.00 -10.03 -5.44
C LEU A 68 -4.36 -11.42 -5.61
N LYS A 69 -4.49 -12.31 -4.62
CA LYS A 69 -3.85 -13.63 -4.57
C LYS A 69 -2.33 -13.55 -4.78
N LYS A 70 -1.70 -12.58 -4.10
CA LYS A 70 -0.26 -12.30 -4.17
C LYS A 70 0.40 -12.47 -2.80
N GLY A 71 1.72 -12.57 -2.80
CA GLY A 71 2.52 -12.55 -1.57
C GLY A 71 2.69 -11.14 -1.00
N ARG A 72 2.89 -11.02 0.33
CA ARG A 72 3.14 -9.73 1.01
C ARG A 72 4.42 -9.05 0.51
N ASP A 73 5.38 -9.83 0.02
CA ASP A 73 6.64 -9.40 -0.59
C ASP A 73 6.46 -8.68 -1.94
N GLN A 74 5.29 -8.83 -2.56
CA GLN A 74 4.94 -8.19 -3.83
C GLN A 74 4.17 -6.88 -3.66
N VAL A 75 3.99 -6.42 -2.42
CA VAL A 75 3.29 -5.16 -2.15
C VAL A 75 3.93 -4.03 -2.95
N PRO A 76 3.15 -3.13 -3.56
CA PRO A 76 3.68 -1.98 -4.27
C PRO A 76 4.67 -1.19 -3.41
N MET A 77 5.86 -0.97 -3.95
CA MET A 77 6.93 -0.21 -3.33
C MET A 77 7.25 1.03 -4.16
N ILE A 78 7.59 2.13 -3.50
CA ILE A 78 8.03 3.38 -4.10
C ILE A 78 9.38 3.79 -3.52
N SER A 79 10.26 4.31 -4.38
CA SER A 79 11.47 4.96 -3.91
C SER A 79 11.13 6.36 -3.37
N PRO A 80 11.65 6.76 -2.19
CA PRO A 80 11.45 8.12 -1.70
C PRO A 80 12.06 9.19 -2.63
N PHE A 81 12.90 8.79 -3.59
CA PHE A 81 13.50 9.65 -4.60
C PHE A 81 12.75 9.64 -5.95
N ASP A 82 11.60 8.95 -6.02
CA ASP A 82 10.74 8.99 -7.21
C ASP A 82 9.80 10.21 -7.14
N PHE A 83 10.31 11.35 -7.61
CA PHE A 83 9.64 12.67 -7.52
C PHE A 83 8.58 12.90 -8.61
N ARG A 84 8.36 11.94 -9.53
CA ARG A 84 7.36 12.07 -10.59
C ARG A 84 6.00 11.57 -10.06
N ARG A 85 5.17 12.51 -9.60
CA ARG A 85 3.74 12.28 -9.36
C ARG A 85 2.90 12.96 -10.43
#